data_AF-A0A6P8AN39-F1
#
_entry.id   AF-A0A6P8AN39-F1
#
_cell.length_a   1.000
_cell.length_b   1.000
_cell.length_c   1.000
_cell.angle_alpha   90.00
_cell.angle_beta   90.00
_cell.angle_gamma   90.00
#
_symmetry.space_group_name_H-M   'P 1'
#
loop_
_entity.id
_entity.type
_entity.pdbx_description
1 polymer ?
#
loop_
_entity_poly.entity_id
_entity_poly.type
_entity_poly.pdbx_seq_one_letter_code
_entity_poly.pdbx_strand_id
1 'polypeptide(L)'
;MFRNSIISGSLLLLSLLGSVQAAIVSIGTDVDFKFLKDHGGLTPKAAAEMTNKHIDTDTDSALIEFYARQHPHETKYVYLFQVEDPIFVAAWMGYLAKKHAAQTQGTEPPAGYTADQLANIAHLPIRSLQGYWKVQDGKATYNWNDDSFRVQKDHQLKALLDGAHTKTS
;
A
#
# COMPACT_ATOMS: atom_id res chain seq x y z
N MET A 1 -36.50 -12.07 40.77
CA MET A 1 -36.07 -10.67 40.59
C MET A 1 -34.68 -10.70 39.95
N PHE A 2 -34.61 -10.59 38.64
CA PHE A 2 -33.34 -10.62 37.91
C PHE A 2 -33.00 -9.22 37.40
N ARG A 3 -31.73 -8.87 37.58
CA ARG A 3 -31.13 -7.54 37.44
C ARG A 3 -31.18 -7.05 35.98
N ASN A 4 -31.73 -5.85 35.79
CA ASN A 4 -31.42 -5.02 34.63
C ASN A 4 -30.02 -4.43 34.82
N SER A 5 -29.06 -4.85 34.01
CA SER A 5 -27.85 -4.05 33.73
C SER A 5 -28.03 -3.43 32.36
N ILE A 6 -28.48 -2.18 32.33
CA ILE A 6 -28.42 -1.36 31.12
C ILE A 6 -26.94 -1.05 30.90
N ILE A 7 -26.42 -1.57 29.79
CA ILE A 7 -25.10 -1.23 29.25
C ILE A 7 -25.16 0.26 28.90
N SER A 8 -24.62 1.08 29.80
CA SER A 8 -24.41 2.51 29.57
C SER A 8 -23.43 2.63 28.41
N GLY A 9 -23.96 2.97 27.25
CA GLY A 9 -23.22 3.23 26.03
C GLY A 9 -22.17 4.31 26.28
N SER A 10 -20.92 3.89 26.36
CA SER A 10 -19.80 4.78 26.13
C SER A 10 -19.72 5.02 24.64
N LEU A 11 -20.43 6.04 24.17
CA LEU A 11 -20.01 6.78 22.97
C LEU A 11 -18.66 7.40 23.30
N LEU A 12 -17.59 6.67 22.99
CA LEU A 12 -16.27 7.26 22.92
C LEU A 12 -16.26 8.18 21.70
N LEU A 13 -16.64 9.44 21.91
CA LEU A 13 -16.16 10.56 21.11
C LEU A 13 -14.63 10.53 21.20
N LEU A 14 -13.98 9.88 20.24
CA LEU A 14 -12.54 10.05 20.05
C LEU A 14 -12.31 11.51 19.64
N SER A 15 -11.77 12.23 20.61
CA SER A 15 -11.22 13.58 20.51
C SER A 15 -10.47 13.81 19.20
N LEU A 16 -10.94 14.79 18.43
CA LEU A 16 -10.22 15.44 17.35
C LEU A 16 -8.93 16.09 17.91
N LEU A 17 -7.82 15.36 17.85
CA LEU A 17 -6.51 15.97 17.62
C LEU A 17 -6.08 15.55 16.22
N GLY A 18 -6.03 16.50 15.30
CA GLY A 18 -5.65 16.30 13.92
C GLY A 18 -4.17 15.96 13.77
N SER A 19 -3.79 14.73 14.10
CA SER A 19 -2.64 14.08 13.47
C SER A 19 -3.09 13.64 12.09
N VAL A 20 -2.60 14.31 11.04
CA VAL A 20 -2.67 13.80 9.67
C VAL A 20 -1.91 12.47 9.68
N GLN A 21 -2.63 11.36 9.80
CA GLN A 21 -2.01 10.06 9.93
C GLN A 21 -1.45 9.67 8.57
N ALA A 22 -0.13 9.69 8.45
CA ALA A 22 0.53 9.25 7.24
C ALA A 22 0.09 7.82 6.89
N ALA A 23 -0.32 7.60 5.65
CA ALA A 23 -0.74 6.31 5.16
C ALA A 23 0.36 5.68 4.31
N ILE A 24 0.42 4.34 4.31
CA ILE A 24 1.29 3.61 3.38
C ILE A 24 0.50 3.29 2.13
N VAL A 25 0.95 3.85 1.01
CA VAL A 25 0.40 3.62 -0.32
C VAL A 25 1.31 2.66 -1.06
N SER A 26 0.73 1.57 -1.57
CA SER A 26 1.49 0.56 -2.32
C SER A 26 1.33 0.77 -3.82
N ILE A 27 2.46 0.74 -4.53
CA ILE A 27 2.55 1.00 -5.96
C ILE A 27 3.31 -0.14 -6.63
N GLY A 28 2.64 -0.80 -7.57
CA GLY A 28 3.17 -1.86 -8.41
C GLY A 28 3.66 -1.32 -9.76
N THR A 29 4.87 -1.68 -10.15
CA THR A 29 5.49 -1.31 -11.44
C THR A 29 6.59 -2.30 -11.83
N ASP A 30 7.11 -2.20 -13.06
CA ASP A 30 8.29 -2.94 -13.55
C ASP A 30 9.60 -2.14 -13.42
N VAL A 31 9.52 -0.87 -13.04
CA VAL A 31 10.66 0.01 -12.78
C VAL A 31 11.41 -0.43 -11.53
N ASP A 32 12.74 -0.51 -11.63
CA ASP A 32 13.59 -0.90 -10.52
C ASP A 32 13.88 0.24 -9.51
N PHE A 33 14.42 -0.15 -8.34
CA PHE A 33 14.71 0.79 -7.27
C PHE A 33 15.81 1.79 -7.66
N LYS A 34 16.78 1.38 -8.50
CA LYS A 34 17.86 2.26 -8.92
C LYS A 34 17.29 3.41 -9.75
N PHE A 35 16.38 3.13 -10.67
CA PHE A 35 15.70 4.15 -11.46
C PHE A 35 14.98 5.16 -10.56
N LEU A 36 14.15 4.70 -9.62
CA LEU A 36 13.43 5.62 -8.71
C LEU A 36 14.42 6.44 -7.87
N LYS A 37 15.50 5.84 -7.39
CA LYS A 37 16.53 6.54 -6.62
C LYS A 37 17.22 7.62 -7.45
N ASP A 38 17.63 7.30 -8.67
CA ASP A 38 18.30 8.24 -9.58
C ASP A 38 17.39 9.42 -9.97
N HIS A 39 16.06 9.21 -9.95
CA HIS A 39 15.06 10.24 -10.22
C HIS A 39 14.48 10.93 -8.99
N GLY A 40 14.97 10.58 -7.79
CA GLY A 40 14.47 11.15 -6.54
C GLY A 40 13.04 10.75 -6.19
N GLY A 41 12.53 9.63 -6.74
CA GLY A 41 11.19 9.08 -6.49
C GLY A 41 10.37 8.91 -7.78
N LEU A 42 9.05 8.71 -7.63
CA LEU A 42 8.11 8.74 -8.74
C LEU A 42 7.71 10.20 -9.01
N THR A 43 8.61 10.92 -9.69
CA THR A 43 8.46 12.33 -10.07
C THR A 43 7.91 12.45 -11.50
N PRO A 44 7.41 13.64 -11.93
CA PRO A 44 6.97 13.83 -13.31
C PRO A 44 8.07 13.53 -14.34
N LYS A 45 9.34 13.82 -13.99
CA LYS A 45 10.50 13.44 -14.80
C LYS A 45 10.63 11.92 -14.90
N ALA A 46 10.56 11.22 -13.76
CA ALA A 46 10.60 9.76 -13.74
C ALA A 46 9.50 9.17 -14.61
N ALA A 47 8.25 9.61 -14.43
CA ALA A 47 7.09 9.13 -15.19
C ALA A 47 7.20 9.36 -16.70
N ALA A 48 7.81 10.47 -17.12
CA ALA A 48 8.07 10.76 -18.52
C ALA A 48 9.12 9.81 -19.15
N GLU A 49 10.09 9.35 -18.36
CA GLU A 49 11.18 8.45 -18.78
C GLU A 49 10.82 6.96 -18.62
N MET A 50 9.68 6.63 -18.01
CA MET A 50 9.18 5.26 -17.91
C MET A 50 8.68 4.74 -19.26
N THR A 51 9.26 3.64 -19.72
CA THR A 51 8.79 2.93 -20.93
C THR A 51 7.38 2.38 -20.75
N ASN A 52 7.10 1.80 -19.58
CA ASN A 52 5.77 1.35 -19.19
C ASN A 52 5.17 2.34 -18.20
N LYS A 53 4.12 3.04 -18.63
CA LYS A 53 3.43 4.05 -17.82
C LYS A 53 2.29 3.48 -16.97
N HIS A 54 2.02 2.18 -17.08
CA HIS A 54 1.01 1.52 -16.27
C HIS A 54 1.47 1.42 -14.82
N ILE A 55 0.59 1.77 -13.88
CA ILE A 55 0.83 1.61 -12.45
C ILE A 55 -0.31 0.80 -11.84
N ASP A 56 0.06 -0.27 -11.15
CA ASP A 56 -0.90 -1.02 -10.35
C ASP A 56 -0.96 -0.43 -8.93
N THR A 57 -2.18 -0.25 -8.43
CA THR A 57 -2.40 0.17 -7.05
C THR A 57 -3.35 -0.81 -6.37
N ASP A 58 -2.92 -1.33 -5.23
CA ASP A 58 -3.70 -2.19 -4.33
C ASP A 58 -3.03 -2.25 -2.94
N THR A 59 -3.47 -3.15 -2.06
CA THR A 59 -2.66 -3.54 -0.90
C THR A 59 -1.37 -4.22 -1.35
N ASP A 60 -0.32 -4.17 -0.52
CA ASP A 60 0.97 -4.80 -0.83
C ASP A 60 0.81 -6.31 -1.05
N SER A 61 0.04 -6.99 -0.19
CA SER A 61 -0.28 -8.41 -0.33
C SER A 61 -0.98 -8.75 -1.66
N ALA A 62 -1.98 -7.96 -2.07
CA ALA A 62 -2.73 -8.20 -3.31
C ALA A 62 -1.85 -8.01 -4.55
N LEU A 63 -0.99 -6.98 -4.56
CA LEU A 63 -0.04 -6.76 -5.65
C LEU A 63 1.00 -7.88 -5.75
N ILE A 64 1.52 -8.35 -4.61
CA ILE A 64 2.47 -9.47 -4.58
C ILE A 64 1.82 -10.74 -5.16
N GLU A 65 0.61 -11.07 -4.70
CA GLU A 65 -0.11 -12.26 -5.17
C GLU A 65 -0.51 -12.14 -6.65
N PHE A 66 -0.87 -10.93 -7.10
CA PHE A 66 -1.14 -10.64 -8.50
C PHE A 66 0.11 -10.87 -9.36
N TYR A 67 1.24 -10.27 -9.02
CA TYR A 67 2.48 -10.41 -9.79
C TYR A 67 3.05 -11.82 -9.75
N ALA A 68 3.02 -12.50 -8.60
CA ALA A 68 3.50 -13.88 -8.51
C ALA A 68 2.70 -14.85 -9.39
N ARG A 69 1.41 -14.59 -9.61
CA ARG A 69 0.54 -15.44 -10.44
C ARG A 69 0.50 -15.05 -11.91
N GLN A 70 0.34 -13.76 -12.20
CA GLN A 70 0.09 -13.25 -13.56
C GLN A 70 1.38 -12.95 -14.32
N HIS A 71 2.47 -12.64 -13.60
CA HIS A 71 3.75 -12.27 -14.16
C HIS A 71 4.90 -13.11 -13.58
N PRO A 72 4.80 -14.46 -13.57
CA PRO A 72 5.75 -15.31 -12.85
C PRO A 72 7.18 -15.22 -13.41
N HIS A 73 7.37 -14.84 -14.68
CA HIS A 73 8.68 -14.76 -15.32
C HIS A 73 9.20 -13.32 -15.48
N GLU A 74 8.45 -12.33 -15.03
CA GLU A 74 8.87 -10.93 -15.06
C GLU A 74 9.38 -10.51 -13.68
N THR A 75 10.27 -9.53 -13.64
CA THR A 75 10.58 -8.85 -12.39
C THR A 75 9.60 -7.70 -12.22
N LYS A 76 8.84 -7.73 -11.12
CA LYS A 76 7.94 -6.66 -10.72
C LYS A 76 8.33 -6.13 -9.34
N TYR A 77 8.01 -4.88 -9.08
CA TYR A 77 8.31 -4.20 -7.84
C TYR A 77 7.03 -3.66 -7.21
N VAL A 78 6.90 -3.81 -5.89
CA VAL A 78 5.83 -3.21 -5.09
C VAL A 78 6.46 -2.26 -4.09
N TYR A 79 6.38 -0.96 -4.35
CA TYR A 79 6.93 0.10 -3.52
C TYR A 79 5.94 0.55 -2.45
N LEU A 80 6.44 0.82 -1.25
CA LEU A 80 5.65 1.29 -0.12
C LEU A 80 6.01 2.74 0.20
N PHE A 81 5.17 3.69 -0.21
CA PHE A 81 5.37 5.10 0.06
C PHE A 81 4.54 5.56 1.25
N GLN A 82 5.17 6.27 2.18
CA GLN A 82 4.47 7.04 3.19
C GLN A 82 3.93 8.33 2.56
N VAL A 83 2.62 8.52 2.62
CA VAL A 83 1.96 9.70 2.07
C VAL A 83 1.20 10.42 3.17
N GLU A 84 1.48 11.71 3.29
CA GLU A 84 0.88 12.59 4.30
C GLU A 84 -0.27 13.43 3.75
N ASP A 85 -0.47 13.49 2.43
CA ASP A 85 -1.60 14.24 1.86
C ASP A 85 -2.92 13.49 2.11
N PRO A 86 -3.80 13.99 3.01
CA PRO A 86 -5.03 13.30 3.37
C PRO A 86 -6.04 13.27 2.23
N ILE A 87 -5.99 14.23 1.29
CA ILE A 87 -6.89 14.28 0.14
C ILE A 87 -6.53 13.15 -0.83
N PHE A 88 -5.24 13.01 -1.14
CA PHE A 88 -4.76 11.91 -1.97
C PHE A 88 -5.03 10.55 -1.32
N VAL A 89 -4.74 10.39 -0.02
CA VAL A 89 -4.99 9.13 0.71
C VAL A 89 -6.47 8.76 0.67
N ALA A 90 -7.38 9.70 0.89
CA ALA A 90 -8.82 9.45 0.81
C ALA A 90 -9.25 9.05 -0.62
N ALA A 91 -8.72 9.71 -1.65
CA ALA A 91 -9.00 9.38 -3.04
C ALA A 91 -8.48 7.98 -3.42
N TRP A 92 -7.28 7.62 -2.97
CA TRP A 92 -6.69 6.30 -3.17
C TRP A 92 -7.50 5.20 -2.48
N MET A 93 -7.87 5.39 -1.22
CA MET A 93 -8.74 4.45 -0.48
C MET A 93 -10.11 4.29 -1.15
N GLY A 94 -10.71 5.40 -1.62
CA GLY A 94 -11.96 5.37 -2.36
C GLY A 94 -11.86 4.63 -3.69
N TYR A 95 -10.72 4.76 -4.40
CA TYR A 95 -10.42 3.99 -5.59
C TYR A 95 -10.34 2.48 -5.28
N LEU A 96 -9.61 2.09 -4.24
CA LEU A 96 -9.51 0.68 -3.83
C LEU A 96 -10.88 0.09 -3.48
N ALA A 97 -11.68 0.79 -2.68
CA ALA A 97 -13.02 0.33 -2.33
C ALA A 97 -13.88 0.07 -3.59
N LYS A 98 -13.82 0.94 -4.59
CA LYS A 98 -14.53 0.77 -5.86
C LYS A 98 -13.99 -0.40 -6.69
N LYS A 99 -12.66 -0.55 -6.78
CA LYS A 99 -12.01 -1.67 -7.49
C LYS A 99 -12.40 -3.02 -6.89
N HIS A 100 -12.34 -3.15 -5.57
CA HIS A 100 -12.71 -4.38 -4.85
C HIS A 100 -14.22 -4.67 -4.94
N ALA A 101 -15.06 -3.63 -4.90
CA ALA A 101 -16.50 -3.78 -5.11
C ALA A 101 -16.81 -4.29 -6.53
N ALA A 102 -16.15 -3.74 -7.56
CA ALA A 102 -16.33 -4.17 -8.94
C ALA A 102 -15.91 -5.64 -9.13
N GLN A 103 -14.77 -6.04 -8.56
CA GLN A 103 -14.32 -7.42 -8.58
C GLN A 103 -15.32 -8.38 -7.92
N THR A 104 -15.92 -7.97 -6.80
CA THR A 104 -16.92 -8.79 -6.09
C THR A 104 -18.24 -8.90 -6.87
N GLN A 105 -18.61 -7.84 -7.59
CA GLN A 105 -19.86 -7.76 -8.36
C GLN A 105 -19.72 -8.28 -9.79
N GLY A 106 -18.51 -8.64 -10.22
CA GLY A 106 -18.22 -9.04 -11.60
C GLY A 106 -18.38 -7.90 -12.61
N THR A 107 -18.22 -6.65 -12.18
CA THR A 107 -18.30 -5.45 -13.03
C THR A 107 -16.92 -4.91 -13.36
N GLU A 108 -16.85 -4.03 -14.36
CA GLU A 108 -15.58 -3.43 -14.78
C GLU A 108 -14.98 -2.56 -13.66
N PRO A 109 -13.72 -2.77 -13.26
CA PRO A 109 -13.06 -1.95 -12.26
C PRO A 109 -12.82 -0.53 -12.78
N PRO A 110 -12.74 0.48 -11.90
CA PRO A 110 -12.34 1.82 -12.30
C PRO A 110 -10.94 1.79 -12.94
N ALA A 111 -10.75 2.64 -13.95
CA ALA A 111 -9.45 2.80 -14.61
C ALA A 111 -8.33 3.03 -13.58
N GLY A 112 -7.23 2.30 -13.72
CA GLY A 112 -6.05 2.46 -12.88
C GLY A 112 -5.37 3.80 -13.06
N TYR A 113 -4.41 4.08 -12.18
CA TYR A 113 -3.56 5.26 -12.32
C TYR A 113 -2.44 4.99 -13.33
N THR A 114 -2.10 6.01 -14.10
CA THR A 114 -0.84 6.04 -14.87
C THR A 114 0.28 6.65 -14.03
N ALA A 115 1.53 6.38 -14.43
CA ALA A 115 2.72 6.98 -13.82
C ALA A 115 2.64 8.50 -13.83
N ASP A 116 2.20 9.10 -14.94
CA ASP A 116 2.04 10.56 -15.06
C ASP A 116 0.98 11.10 -14.08
N GLN A 117 -0.17 10.44 -13.94
CA GLN A 117 -1.21 10.86 -12.99
C GLN A 117 -0.72 10.80 -11.56
N LEU A 118 -0.10 9.67 -11.15
CA LEU A 118 0.42 9.51 -9.80
C LEU A 118 1.54 10.50 -9.49
N ALA A 119 2.47 10.70 -10.42
CA ALA A 119 3.59 11.61 -10.25
C ALA A 119 3.15 13.08 -10.07
N ASN A 120 2.08 13.50 -10.74
CA ASN A 120 1.56 14.87 -10.65
C ASN A 120 0.64 15.10 -9.44
N ILE A 121 -0.10 14.08 -9.00
CA ILE A 121 -1.10 14.22 -7.92
C ILE A 121 -0.47 13.92 -6.56
N ALA A 122 0.28 12.82 -6.45
CA ALA A 122 0.70 12.28 -5.16
C ALA A 122 2.07 12.79 -4.70
N HIS A 123 2.92 13.25 -5.64
CA HIS A 123 4.32 13.62 -5.41
C HIS A 123 5.03 12.64 -4.47
N LEU A 124 5.59 11.55 -5.00
CA LEU A 124 6.16 10.46 -4.21
C LEU A 124 7.69 10.51 -4.23
N PRO A 125 8.33 11.36 -3.39
CA PRO A 125 9.78 11.47 -3.38
C PRO A 125 10.42 10.22 -2.78
N ILE A 126 11.66 9.94 -3.15
CA ILE A 126 12.41 8.79 -2.64
C ILE A 126 12.53 8.79 -1.10
N ARG A 127 12.53 9.98 -0.47
CA ARG A 127 12.55 10.13 0.99
C ARG A 127 11.31 9.59 1.69
N SER A 128 10.19 9.45 0.98
CA SER A 128 8.97 8.85 1.53
C SER A 128 8.84 7.36 1.24
N LEU A 129 9.81 6.77 0.52
CA LEU A 129 9.83 5.34 0.27
C LEU A 129 10.33 4.58 1.50
N GLN A 130 9.48 3.73 2.06
CA GLN A 130 9.78 2.93 3.25
C GLN A 130 10.50 1.61 2.93
N GLY A 131 10.20 1.06 1.77
CA GLY A 131 10.76 -0.20 1.29
C GLY A 131 10.02 -0.70 0.07
N TYR A 132 10.44 -1.85 -0.43
CA TYR A 132 9.80 -2.46 -1.58
C TYR A 132 9.91 -3.98 -1.58
N TRP A 133 8.93 -4.62 -2.20
CA TRP A 133 9.01 -6.03 -2.56
C TRP A 133 9.52 -6.14 -3.99
N LYS A 134 10.51 -7.01 -4.21
CA LYS A 134 10.86 -7.51 -5.53
C LYS A 134 10.16 -8.85 -5.72
N VAL A 135 9.28 -8.94 -6.72
CA VAL A 135 8.59 -10.17 -7.10
C VAL A 135 9.24 -10.69 -8.38
N GLN A 136 9.83 -11.88 -8.31
CA GLN A 136 10.53 -12.52 -9.42
C GLN A 136 10.39 -14.03 -9.29
N ASP A 137 10.14 -14.74 -10.38
CA ASP A 137 10.03 -16.21 -10.39
C ASP A 137 8.97 -16.73 -9.40
N GLY A 138 7.85 -16.01 -9.29
CA GLY A 138 6.76 -16.30 -8.36
C GLY A 138 7.11 -16.08 -6.87
N LYS A 139 8.30 -15.54 -6.56
CA LYS A 139 8.79 -15.32 -5.19
C LYS A 139 8.90 -13.84 -4.89
N ALA A 140 8.48 -13.46 -3.68
CA ALA A 140 8.61 -12.09 -3.19
C ALA A 140 9.78 -11.98 -2.20
N THR A 141 10.68 -11.03 -2.44
CA THR A 141 11.78 -10.68 -1.53
C THR A 141 11.64 -9.23 -1.10
N TYR A 142 11.62 -8.99 0.22
CA TYR A 142 11.50 -7.64 0.75
C TYR A 142 12.87 -6.97 0.88
N ASN A 143 12.94 -5.70 0.47
CA ASN A 143 14.13 -4.86 0.58
C ASN A 143 13.75 -3.58 1.34
N TRP A 144 14.43 -3.35 2.46
CA TRP A 144 14.27 -2.14 3.27
C TRP A 144 14.98 -0.95 2.61
N ASN A 145 14.35 0.22 2.66
CA ASN A 145 14.99 1.47 2.28
C ASN A 145 15.38 2.32 3.51
N ASP A 146 14.72 2.11 4.65
CA ASP A 146 14.97 2.80 5.92
C ASP A 146 15.00 1.79 7.10
N ASP A 147 16.04 1.84 7.93
CA ASP A 147 16.22 0.98 9.10
C ASP A 147 15.20 1.26 10.23
N SER A 148 14.59 2.44 10.27
CA SER A 148 13.60 2.82 11.29
C SER A 148 12.24 2.10 11.12
N PHE A 149 11.86 1.79 9.87
CA PHE A 149 10.62 1.07 9.57
C PHE A 149 10.72 -0.44 9.77
N ARG A 150 11.95 -0.97 9.76
CA ARG A 150 12.25 -2.39 10.01
C ARG A 150 11.71 -2.85 11.36
N VAL A 151 11.94 -2.03 12.39
CA VAL A 151 11.50 -2.32 13.76
C VAL A 151 9.98 -2.36 13.89
N GLN A 152 9.26 -1.49 13.16
CA GLN A 152 7.80 -1.38 13.27
C GLN A 152 7.06 -2.53 12.55
N LYS A 153 7.51 -2.92 11.35
CA LYS A 153 6.91 -4.05 10.61
C LYS A 153 7.32 -5.41 11.19
N ASP A 154 8.54 -5.58 11.72
CA ASP A 154 8.92 -6.80 12.45
C ASP A 154 8.03 -7.01 13.68
N HIS A 155 7.64 -5.94 14.38
CA HIS A 155 6.69 -5.99 15.49
C HIS A 155 5.27 -6.38 15.05
N GLN A 156 4.78 -5.86 13.91
CA GLN A 156 3.46 -6.21 13.35
C GLN A 156 3.43 -7.64 12.81
N LEU A 157 4.50 -8.07 12.13
CA LEU A 157 4.63 -9.43 11.61
C LEU A 157 4.71 -10.44 12.76
N LYS A 158 5.49 -10.13 13.80
CA LYS A 158 5.53 -10.93 15.03
C LYS A 158 4.16 -11.00 15.72
N ALA A 159 3.42 -9.88 15.83
CA ALA A 159 2.09 -9.88 16.40
C ALA A 159 1.06 -10.68 15.57
N LEU A 160 1.18 -10.65 14.24
CA LEU A 160 0.36 -11.47 13.34
C LEU A 160 0.67 -12.97 13.47
N LEU A 161 1.94 -13.33 13.59
CA LEU A 161 2.38 -14.72 13.79
C LEU A 161 2.00 -15.23 15.19
N ASP A 162 2.27 -14.46 16.24
CA ASP A 162 1.92 -14.80 17.63
C ASP A 162 0.39 -14.82 17.85
N GLY A 163 -0.34 -13.96 17.14
CA GLY A 163 -1.82 -13.91 17.16
C GLY A 163 -2.50 -15.03 16.36
N ALA A 164 -1.83 -15.60 15.36
CA ALA A 164 -2.31 -16.78 14.64
C ALA A 164 -2.22 -18.06 15.49
N HIS A 165 -1.24 -18.13 16.41
CA HIS A 165 -1.06 -19.27 17.32
C HIS A 165 -2.03 -19.29 18.52
N THR A 166 -2.70 -18.18 18.82
CA THR A 166 -3.60 -18.07 19.98
C THR A 166 -5.09 -18.29 19.67
N LYS A 167 -5.47 -18.55 18.40
CA LYS A 167 -6.85 -18.86 18.00
C LYS A 167 -7.15 -20.35 17.80
N THR A 168 -6.22 -21.23 18.13
CA THR A 168 -6.41 -22.69 18.16
C THR A 168 -6.08 -23.23 19.54
N SER A 169 -6.92 -22.95 20.53
CA SER A 169 -7.05 -23.71 21.78
C SER A 169 -8.44 -23.50 22.37
#